data_AF-A2VEK7-F1
#
_entry.id   AF-A2VEK7-F1
#
_cell.length_a   1.000
_cell.length_b   1.000
_cell.length_c   1.000
_cell.angle_alpha   90.00
_cell.angle_beta   90.00
_cell.angle_gamma   90.00
#
_symmetry.space_group_name_H-M   'P 1'
#
loop_
_entity.id
_entity.type
_entity.pdbx_description
1 polymer ?
#
loop_
_entity_poly.entity_id
_entity_poly.type
_entity_poly.pdbx_seq_one_letter_code
_entity_poly.pdbx_strand_id
1 'polypeptide(L)'
;MSSQIKKSKTTTKKLVKSSPKAQLPKAAAQNQIFSCQFEVFGHVQGVFFRKAIELGITGWCMNTTQGTVQGMLEGSLDQMTDMKYWLQHKGSPRSVIEKAVFSENEPLPINNFKMFSIRR
;
A
#
# COMPACT_ATOMS: atom_id res chain seq x y z
N MET A 1 9.01 53.31 45.66
CA MET A 1 9.89 53.08 44.50
C MET A 1 9.41 51.80 43.82
N SER A 2 8.54 51.90 42.81
CA SER A 2 8.89 51.81 41.37
C SER A 2 9.56 50.47 41.03
N SER A 3 9.20 49.64 40.04
CA SER A 3 8.20 49.66 38.97
C SER A 3 8.23 48.26 38.29
N GLN A 4 7.10 47.84 37.72
CA GLN A 4 6.92 47.15 36.42
C GLN A 4 7.41 45.69 36.16
N ILE A 5 6.41 44.79 36.04
CA ILE A 5 6.00 43.97 34.87
C ILE A 5 7.09 43.22 34.05
N LYS A 6 6.93 41.89 33.90
CA LYS A 6 6.61 41.22 32.60
C LYS A 6 6.17 39.75 32.75
N LYS A 7 5.13 39.41 31.98
CA LYS A 7 4.43 38.13 31.83
C LYS A 7 5.20 37.17 30.92
N SER A 8 5.00 35.86 31.07
CA SER A 8 4.83 34.95 29.92
C SER A 8 4.28 33.57 30.33
N LYS A 9 3.00 33.34 29.99
CA LYS A 9 2.40 32.02 29.76
C LYS A 9 2.87 31.55 28.38
N THR A 10 3.29 30.29 28.25
CA THR A 10 3.48 29.66 26.94
C THR A 10 2.57 28.44 26.81
N THR A 11 1.44 28.69 26.16
CA THR A 11 0.63 27.69 25.45
C THR A 11 1.02 27.82 23.97
N THR A 12 1.42 26.73 23.31
CA THR A 12 1.58 26.69 21.85
C THR A 12 1.02 25.35 21.36
N LYS A 13 -0.26 25.27 21.00
CA LYS A 13 -0.85 25.60 19.68
C LYS A 13 -0.28 24.78 18.51
N LYS A 14 -1.05 23.75 18.17
CA LYS A 14 -1.42 23.22 16.85
C LYS A 14 -0.97 24.12 15.67
N LEU A 15 -0.20 23.55 14.74
CA LEU A 15 0.06 24.12 13.43
C LEU A 15 -0.42 23.14 12.35
N VAL A 16 -1.57 23.45 11.77
CA VAL A 16 -2.03 22.98 10.45
C VAL A 16 -1.30 23.80 9.39
N LYS A 17 -0.65 23.15 8.43
CA LYS A 17 -0.27 23.71 7.11
C LYS A 17 -0.29 22.56 6.10
N SER A 18 -1.38 22.41 5.34
CA SER A 18 -1.59 22.97 3.99
C SER A 18 -0.76 22.24 2.92
N SER A 19 -1.44 21.43 2.10
CA SER A 19 -0.90 20.89 0.85
C SER A 19 -0.40 22.00 -0.07
N PRO A 20 0.67 21.74 -0.83
CA PRO A 20 0.71 22.10 -2.24
C PRO A 20 0.86 20.83 -3.09
N LYS A 21 0.02 20.76 -4.12
CA LYS A 21 0.07 19.76 -5.19
C LYS A 21 1.32 20.03 -6.03
N ALA A 22 2.36 19.22 -5.87
CA ALA A 22 3.54 19.24 -6.73
C ALA A 22 3.94 17.79 -7.05
N GLN A 23 3.94 17.46 -8.34
CA GLN A 23 4.49 16.21 -8.87
C GLN A 23 5.99 16.20 -8.58
N LEU A 24 6.43 15.33 -7.67
CA LEU A 24 7.84 15.06 -7.48
C LEU A 24 8.31 14.01 -8.51
N PRO A 25 9.52 14.15 -9.07
CA PRO A 25 10.11 13.10 -9.90
C PRO A 25 10.37 11.90 -8.99
N LYS A 26 9.66 10.80 -9.24
CA LYS A 26 9.68 9.56 -8.43
C LYS A 26 10.94 8.74 -8.77
N ALA A 27 12.12 9.31 -8.52
CA ALA A 27 13.41 8.65 -8.69
C ALA A 27 14.16 8.67 -7.36
N ALA A 28 14.48 7.47 -6.87
CA ALA A 28 15.26 7.16 -5.66
C ALA A 28 14.53 7.21 -4.30
N ALA A 29 13.53 6.34 -4.11
CA ALA A 29 13.32 5.73 -2.79
C ALA A 29 14.19 4.46 -2.73
N GLN A 30 15.12 4.45 -1.78
CA GLN A 30 16.24 3.52 -1.67
C GLN A 30 15.81 2.05 -1.61
N ASN A 31 16.33 1.24 -2.54
CA ASN A 31 16.70 -0.20 -2.57
C ASN A 31 16.02 -1.26 -1.68
N GLN A 32 14.99 -0.93 -0.91
CA GLN A 32 14.38 -1.80 0.08
C GLN A 32 13.07 -2.34 -0.48
N ILE A 33 13.07 -3.63 -0.74
CA ILE A 33 11.92 -4.39 -1.20
C ILE A 33 11.18 -4.87 0.04
N PHE A 34 9.87 -4.90 -0.02
CA PHE A 34 9.03 -5.47 1.02
C PHE A 34 8.20 -6.59 0.43
N SER A 35 7.99 -7.64 1.22
CA SER A 35 6.96 -8.63 0.96
C SER A 35 5.74 -8.40 1.84
N CYS A 36 4.56 -8.68 1.30
CA CYS A 36 3.31 -8.64 2.05
C CYS A 36 2.38 -9.73 1.50
N GLN A 37 1.86 -10.54 2.41
CA GLN A 37 0.77 -11.46 2.08
C GLN A 37 -0.55 -10.72 2.09
N PHE A 38 -1.46 -11.16 1.23
CA PHE A 38 -2.80 -10.60 1.18
C PHE A 38 -3.84 -11.68 0.96
N GLU A 39 -5.05 -11.41 1.43
CA GLU A 39 -6.24 -12.18 1.14
C GLU A 39 -7.41 -11.25 0.86
N VAL A 40 -8.07 -11.45 -0.28
CA VAL A 40 -9.24 -10.67 -0.70
C VAL A 40 -10.47 -11.56 -0.69
N PHE A 41 -11.53 -11.06 -0.07
CA PHE A 41 -12.83 -11.68 0.08
C PHE A 41 -13.86 -10.94 -0.77
N GLY A 42 -14.85 -11.69 -1.25
CA GLY A 42 -15.96 -11.19 -2.06
C GLY A 42 -16.09 -11.94 -3.39
N HIS A 43 -16.74 -11.32 -4.37
CA HIS A 43 -16.83 -11.87 -5.71
C HIS A 43 -15.55 -11.56 -6.51
N VAL A 44 -14.48 -12.30 -6.21
CA VAL A 44 -13.11 -11.99 -6.67
C VAL A 44 -12.48 -13.10 -7.50
N GLN A 45 -13.16 -14.22 -7.71
CA GLN A 45 -12.69 -15.32 -8.56
C GLN A 45 -13.16 -15.15 -10.01
N GLY A 46 -12.37 -15.65 -10.97
CA GLY A 46 -12.68 -15.54 -12.40
C GLY A 46 -12.44 -14.14 -12.99
N VAL A 47 -11.69 -13.29 -12.28
CA VAL A 47 -11.36 -11.92 -12.69
C VAL A 47 -9.86 -11.74 -12.89
N PHE A 48 -9.47 -10.79 -13.76
CA PHE A 48 -8.07 -10.59 -14.13
C PHE A 48 -7.35 -9.61 -13.21
N PHE A 49 -6.15 -9.97 -12.75
CA PHE A 49 -5.26 -9.14 -11.92
C PHE A 49 -4.24 -8.35 -12.76
N ARG A 50 -4.71 -7.62 -13.77
CA ARG A 50 -3.81 -6.85 -14.68
C ARG A 50 -3.01 -5.75 -13.98
N LYS A 51 -3.52 -5.23 -12.85
CA LYS A 51 -2.91 -4.08 -12.17
C LYS A 51 -1.54 -4.35 -11.55
N ALA A 52 -1.29 -5.59 -11.09
CA ALA A 52 0.00 -5.96 -10.49
C ALA A 52 1.16 -5.78 -11.49
N ILE A 53 0.90 -6.14 -12.76
CA ILE A 53 1.87 -6.01 -13.86
C ILE A 53 2.12 -4.53 -14.18
N GLU A 54 1.06 -3.70 -14.24
CA GLU A 54 1.20 -2.26 -14.52
C GLU A 54 2.00 -1.51 -13.45
N LEU A 55 1.88 -1.92 -12.18
CA LEU A 55 2.61 -1.32 -11.07
C LEU A 55 4.07 -1.83 -10.96
N GLY A 56 4.44 -2.86 -11.73
CA GLY A 56 5.77 -3.47 -11.65
C GLY A 56 6.01 -4.23 -10.34
N ILE A 57 4.95 -4.78 -9.74
CA ILE A 57 5.02 -5.60 -8.53
C ILE A 57 5.28 -7.05 -8.93
N THR A 58 6.14 -7.72 -8.19
CA THR A 58 6.40 -9.15 -8.37
C THR A 58 5.68 -9.96 -7.30
N GLY A 59 5.49 -11.27 -7.51
CA GLY A 59 4.83 -12.12 -6.53
C GLY A 59 3.89 -13.12 -7.16
N TRP A 60 2.85 -13.49 -6.44
CA TRP A 60 1.86 -14.43 -6.95
C TRP A 60 0.49 -14.23 -6.31
N CYS A 61 -0.55 -14.71 -6.98
CA CYS A 61 -1.87 -14.88 -6.40
C CYS A 61 -2.47 -16.22 -6.81
N MET A 62 -3.42 -16.72 -6.02
CA MET A 62 -4.16 -17.95 -6.28
C MET A 62 -5.60 -17.84 -5.77
N ASN A 63 -6.51 -18.54 -6.44
CA ASN A 63 -7.87 -18.71 -5.95
C ASN A 63 -7.87 -19.78 -4.84
N THR A 64 -8.58 -19.53 -3.76
CA THR A 64 -8.77 -20.52 -2.68
C THR A 64 -10.05 -21.33 -2.91
N THR A 65 -10.16 -22.48 -2.25
CA THR A 65 -11.41 -23.27 -2.25
C THR A 65 -12.56 -22.58 -1.50
N GLN A 66 -12.27 -21.56 -0.70
CA GLN A 66 -13.24 -20.78 0.06
C GLN A 66 -13.85 -19.62 -0.76
N GLY A 67 -13.51 -19.49 -2.04
CA GLY A 67 -14.01 -18.40 -2.87
C GLY A 67 -13.19 -17.10 -2.76
N THR A 68 -12.07 -17.11 -2.03
CA THR A 68 -11.19 -15.94 -1.84
C THR A 68 -10.02 -15.96 -2.82
N VAL A 69 -9.27 -14.86 -2.86
CA VAL A 69 -7.98 -14.78 -3.57
C VAL A 69 -6.89 -14.45 -2.57
N GLN A 70 -5.91 -15.35 -2.45
CA GLN A 70 -4.74 -15.17 -1.60
C GLN A 70 -3.49 -14.95 -2.45
N GLY A 71 -2.49 -14.27 -1.90
CA GLY A 71 -1.24 -14.07 -2.61
C GLY A 71 -0.15 -13.39 -1.81
N MET A 72 0.98 -13.20 -2.49
CA MET A 72 2.15 -12.46 -2.01
C MET A 72 2.46 -11.35 -3.01
N LEU A 73 2.74 -10.17 -2.47
CA LEU A 73 3.23 -9.01 -3.22
C LEU A 73 4.65 -8.69 -2.77
N GLU A 74 5.51 -8.38 -3.72
CA GLU A 74 6.88 -7.93 -3.49
C GLU A 74 7.16 -6.68 -4.31
N GLY A 75 7.63 -5.63 -3.64
CA GLY A 75 7.97 -4.38 -4.30
C GLY A 75 8.40 -3.30 -3.32
N SER A 76 8.63 -2.10 -3.84
CA SER A 76 8.87 -0.91 -3.02
C SER A 76 7.63 -0.52 -2.23
N LEU A 77 7.81 0.18 -1.11
CA LEU A 77 6.70 0.60 -0.24
C LEU A 77 5.62 1.40 -0.98
N ASP A 78 6.01 2.23 -1.96
CA ASP A 78 5.08 2.99 -2.80
C ASP A 78 4.21 2.07 -3.66
N GLN A 79 4.82 1.10 -4.34
CA GLN A 79 4.09 0.11 -5.13
C GLN A 79 3.15 -0.72 -4.26
N MET A 80 3.63 -1.12 -3.08
CA MET A 80 2.83 -1.88 -2.11
C MET A 80 1.61 -1.07 -1.65
N THR A 81 1.79 0.23 -1.38
CA THR A 81 0.69 1.12 -0.98
C THR A 81 -0.35 1.29 -2.08
N ASP A 82 0.10 1.53 -3.32
CA ASP A 82 -0.78 1.65 -4.49
C ASP A 82 -1.57 0.35 -4.74
N MET A 83 -0.92 -0.81 -4.55
CA MET A 83 -1.56 -2.11 -4.72
C MET A 83 -2.55 -2.44 -3.62
N LYS A 84 -2.21 -2.14 -2.35
CA LYS A 84 -3.15 -2.29 -1.22
C LYS A 84 -4.40 -1.45 -1.44
N TYR A 85 -4.24 -0.20 -1.88
CA TYR A 85 -5.37 0.66 -2.21
C TYR A 85 -6.23 0.08 -3.34
N TRP A 86 -5.58 -0.42 -4.41
CA TRP A 86 -6.30 -1.04 -5.52
C TRP A 86 -7.09 -2.28 -5.10
N LEU A 87 -6.49 -3.15 -4.27
CA LEU A 87 -7.13 -4.36 -3.75
C LEU A 87 -8.25 -4.10 -2.74
N GLN A 88 -8.30 -2.90 -2.15
CA GLN A 88 -9.36 -2.50 -1.23
C GLN A 88 -10.54 -1.81 -1.94
N HIS A 89 -10.27 -0.97 -2.94
CA HIS A 89 -11.29 -0.05 -3.46
C HIS A 89 -11.64 -0.20 -4.93
N LYS A 90 -10.74 -0.74 -5.76
CA LYS A 90 -10.92 -0.73 -7.21
C LYS A 90 -11.14 -2.12 -7.76
N GLY A 91 -10.21 -3.03 -7.49
CA GLY A 91 -10.23 -4.38 -8.04
C GLY A 91 -10.35 -4.41 -9.57
N SER A 92 -10.71 -5.59 -10.07
CA SER A 92 -11.10 -5.79 -11.47
C SER A 92 -12.48 -5.18 -11.72
N PRO A 93 -12.81 -4.70 -12.94
CA PRO A 93 -14.13 -4.14 -13.26
C PRO A 93 -15.33 -5.05 -12.95
N ARG A 94 -15.11 -6.37 -12.88
CA ARG A 94 -16.14 -7.38 -12.54
C ARG A 94 -16.02 -7.92 -11.12
N SER A 95 -15.02 -7.50 -10.35
CA SER A 95 -14.85 -7.97 -8.99
C SER A 95 -15.61 -7.11 -8.01
N VAL A 96 -16.21 -7.73 -7.01
CA VAL A 96 -16.77 -7.05 -5.84
C VAL A 96 -15.91 -7.43 -4.65
N ILE A 97 -15.17 -6.45 -4.13
CA ILE A 97 -14.33 -6.63 -2.95
C ILE A 97 -15.18 -6.31 -1.72
N GLU A 98 -15.37 -7.30 -0.85
CA GLU A 98 -16.05 -7.11 0.44
C GLU A 98 -15.05 -6.78 1.54
N LYS A 99 -13.89 -7.45 1.52
CA LYS A 99 -12.85 -7.28 2.51
C LYS A 99 -11.50 -7.62 1.89
N ALA A 100 -10.46 -6.88 2.27
CA ALA A 100 -9.08 -7.23 1.95
C ALA A 100 -8.26 -7.20 3.25
N VAL A 101 -7.55 -8.29 3.50
CA VAL A 101 -6.67 -8.48 4.65
C VAL A 101 -5.25 -8.48 4.12
N PHE A 102 -4.36 -7.78 4.82
CA PHE A 102 -2.95 -7.69 4.48
C PHE A 102 -2.13 -8.01 5.71
N SER A 103 -1.05 -8.75 5.51
CA SER A 103 -0.03 -8.93 6.54
C SER A 103 0.86 -7.70 6.65
N GLU A 104 1.71 -7.70 7.67
CA GLU A 104 2.76 -6.69 7.83
C GLU A 104 3.73 -6.72 6.63
N ASN A 105 4.40 -5.59 6.40
CA ASN A 105 5.37 -5.46 5.33
C ASN A 105 6.73 -5.94 5.84
N GLU A 106 7.16 -7.11 5.38
CA GLU A 106 8.45 -7.69 5.76
C GLU A 106 9.55 -7.21 4.81
N PRO A 107 10.63 -6.58 5.31
CA PRO A 107 11.73 -6.15 4.46
C PRO A 107 12.47 -7.36 3.87
N LEU A 108 12.71 -7.32 2.56
CA LEU A 108 13.46 -8.33 1.83
C LEU A 108 14.74 -7.71 1.23
N PRO A 109 15.88 -8.43 1.30
CA PRO A 109 17.13 -7.97 0.69
C PRO A 109 17.10 -8.05 -0.85
N ILE A 110 16.30 -8.95 -1.41
CA ILE A 110 16.12 -9.15 -2.86
C ILE A 110 14.71 -9.70 -3.16
N ASN A 111 14.17 -9.42 -4.34
CA ASN A 111 12.92 -10.03 -4.80
C ASN A 111 13.09 -11.56 -4.92
N ASN A 112 12.15 -12.32 -4.33
CA ASN A 112 12.09 -13.77 -4.54
C ASN A 112 11.50 -14.10 -5.90
N PHE A 113 10.66 -13.22 -6.44
CA PHE A 113 9.97 -13.43 -7.70
C PHE A 113 10.47 -12.45 -8.78
N LYS A 114 10.74 -12.97 -9.98
CA LYS A 114 11.09 -12.13 -11.15
C LYS A 114 9.88 -11.47 -11.80
N MET A 115 8.70 -12.07 -11.65
CA MET A 115 7.45 -11.61 -12.27
C MET A 115 6.26 -11.92 -11.36
N PHE A 116 5.11 -11.32 -11.66
CA PHE A 116 3.86 -11.66 -11.00
C PHE A 116 3.19 -12.86 -11.67
N SER A 117 2.99 -13.94 -10.92
CA SER A 117 2.45 -15.20 -11.45
C SER A 117 1.09 -15.54 -10.86
N ILE A 118 0.13 -15.93 -11.70
CA ILE A 118 -1.16 -16.45 -11.26
C ILE A 118 -1.04 -17.96 -11.10
N ARG A 119 -1.11 -18.45 -9.86
CA ARG A 119 -1.12 -19.88 -9.53
C ARG A 119 -2.55 -20.42 -9.62
N ARG A 120 -2.68 -21.71 -9.96
CA ARG A 120 -3.95 -22.44 -10.04
C ARG A 120 -4.09 -23.37 -8.85
#